data_AF-A0A1G1GD30-F1
#
_entry.id   AF-A0A1G1GD30-F1
#
_cell.length_a   1.000
_cell.length_b   1.000
_cell.length_c   1.000
_cell.angle_alpha   90.00
_cell.angle_beta   90.00
_cell.angle_gamma   90.00
#
_symmetry.space_group_name_H-M   'P 1'
#
loop_
_entity.id
_entity.type
_entity.pdbx_description
1 polymer ?
#
loop_
_entity_poly.entity_id
_entity_poly.type
_entity_poly.pdbx_seq_one_letter_code
_entity_poly.pdbx_strand_id
1 'polypeptide(L)'
;MRNRRNGLILSVLLVLLTLSLPVFAAESDILRKEPTRAYGAVDVILYETSWCPYCTKARELLQDMGVSLVRYDIEKDEGKRAEMLAKSGGSRGVPVIDVEGIILRGYSADAIRSAVERQRRK
;
A
#
# COMPACT_ATOMS: atom_id res chain seq x y z
N MET A 1 19.90 -51.79 49.57
CA MET A 1 18.74 -51.91 48.66
C MET A 1 18.58 -50.60 47.90
N ARG A 2 19.07 -50.52 46.66
CA ARG A 2 19.11 -49.27 45.86
C ARG A 2 17.98 -49.34 44.83
N ASN A 3 16.94 -48.54 45.06
CA ASN A 3 15.65 -48.60 44.38
C ASN A 3 15.78 -48.22 42.88
N ARG A 4 15.86 -49.21 41.98
CA ARG A 4 15.96 -49.04 40.52
C ARG A 4 14.71 -48.42 39.87
N ARG A 5 13.66 -48.12 40.64
CA ARG A 5 12.41 -47.53 40.16
C ARG A 5 12.49 -46.01 39.91
N ASN A 6 13.53 -45.33 40.40
CA ASN A 6 13.65 -43.87 40.27
C ASN A 6 14.27 -43.39 38.95
N GLY A 7 14.96 -44.26 38.20
CA GLY A 7 15.59 -43.89 36.93
C GLY A 7 14.60 -43.69 35.79
N LEU A 8 13.56 -44.53 35.71
CA LEU A 8 12.55 -44.48 34.65
C LEU A 8 11.58 -43.29 34.81
N ILE A 9 11.25 -42.95 36.05
CA ILE A 9 10.37 -41.81 36.37
C ILE A 9 11.09 -40.48 36.06
N LEU A 10 12.39 -40.40 36.36
CA LEU A 10 13.19 -39.19 36.10
C LEU A 10 13.39 -38.94 34.60
N SER A 11 13.54 -40.00 33.78
CA SER A 11 13.62 -39.87 32.32
C SER A 11 12.29 -39.48 31.67
N VAL A 12 11.15 -39.96 32.19
CA VAL A 12 9.82 -39.62 31.66
C VAL A 12 9.47 -38.16 31.97
N LEU A 13 9.83 -37.66 33.14
CA LEU A 13 9.66 -36.24 33.51
C LEU A 13 10.50 -35.30 32.63
N LEU A 14 11.73 -35.70 32.28
CA LEU A 14 12.60 -34.89 31.41
C LEU A 14 12.04 -34.79 29.98
N VAL A 15 11.50 -35.89 29.45
CA VAL A 15 10.88 -35.94 28.12
C VAL A 15 9.58 -35.14 28.07
N LEU A 16 8.73 -35.23 29.10
CA LEU A 16 7.52 -34.41 29.23
C LEU A 16 7.82 -32.91 29.37
N LEU A 17 8.91 -32.54 30.05
CA LEU A 17 9.35 -31.14 30.17
C LEU A 17 9.77 -30.55 28.81
N THR A 18 10.40 -31.33 27.94
CA THR A 18 10.80 -30.89 26.59
C THR A 18 9.62 -30.80 25.61
N LEU A 19 8.57 -31.61 25.81
CA LEU A 19 7.30 -31.54 25.04
C LEU A 19 6.45 -30.30 25.38
N SER A 20 6.79 -29.58 26.45
CA SER A 20 6.08 -28.40 26.92
C SER A 20 6.70 -27.08 26.43
N LEU A 21 7.83 -27.13 25.72
CA LEU A 21 8.45 -25.93 25.16
C LEU A 21 7.71 -25.53 23.87
N PRO A 22 7.26 -24.26 23.77
CA PRO A 22 6.29 -23.85 22.78
C PRO A 22 6.95 -23.76 21.41
N VAL A 23 6.84 -24.83 20.61
CA VAL A 23 6.87 -24.77 19.14
C VAL A 23 5.55 -24.13 18.67
N PHE A 24 5.21 -22.94 19.18
CA PHE A 24 3.92 -22.28 18.95
C PHE A 24 4.01 -20.74 18.92
N ALA A 25 5.21 -20.15 18.95
CA ALA A 25 5.39 -18.70 18.98
C ALA A 25 5.99 -18.09 17.70
N ALA A 26 6.42 -18.88 16.72
CA ALA A 26 7.09 -18.38 15.51
C ALA A 26 6.24 -18.42 14.23
N GLU A 27 5.03 -19.01 14.26
CA GLU A 27 4.22 -19.24 13.05
C GLU A 27 3.02 -18.27 12.93
N SER A 28 2.67 -17.53 13.98
CA SER A 28 1.45 -16.68 14.02
C SER A 28 1.63 -15.27 13.46
N ASP A 29 2.86 -14.80 13.25
CA ASP A 29 3.12 -13.44 12.74
C ASP A 29 3.09 -13.34 11.20
N ILE A 30 3.37 -14.43 10.49
CA ILE A 30 3.39 -14.43 9.01
C ILE A 30 1.96 -14.41 8.42
N LEU A 31 0.97 -14.87 9.18
CA LEU A 31 -0.45 -14.96 8.77
C LEU A 31 -1.29 -13.73 9.10
N ARG A 32 -0.71 -12.68 9.70
CA ARG A 32 -1.40 -11.41 10.02
C ARG A 32 -1.04 -10.23 9.12
N LYS A 33 -0.14 -10.40 8.13
CA LYS A 33 0.13 -9.33 7.16
C LYS A 33 -1.02 -9.30 6.14
N GLU A 34 -2.04 -8.49 6.45
CA GLU A 34 -3.15 -8.17 5.55
C GLU A 34 -2.60 -7.94 4.12
N PRO A 35 -3.22 -8.52 3.08
CA PRO A 35 -2.67 -8.52 1.74
C PRO A 35 -2.63 -7.09 1.18
N THR A 36 -1.45 -6.48 1.11
CA THR A 36 -1.31 -5.19 0.42
C THR A 36 -1.49 -5.39 -1.08
N ARG A 37 -2.42 -4.66 -1.69
CA ARG A 37 -2.64 -4.64 -3.14
C ARG A 37 -1.33 -4.33 -3.87
N ALA A 38 -1.13 -4.95 -5.04
CA ALA A 38 -0.04 -4.59 -5.94
C ALA A 38 -0.20 -3.15 -6.44
N TYR A 39 0.89 -2.45 -6.77
CA TYR A 39 0.82 -1.07 -7.26
C TYR A 39 -0.03 -0.93 -8.52
N GLY A 40 0.14 -1.84 -9.50
CA GLY A 40 -0.61 -1.82 -10.75
C GLY A 40 -2.11 -2.11 -10.60
N ALA A 41 -2.57 -2.46 -9.40
CA ALA A 41 -3.98 -2.65 -9.09
C ALA A 41 -4.63 -1.41 -8.46
N VAL A 42 -3.87 -0.31 -8.30
CA VAL A 42 -4.37 0.99 -7.85
C VAL A 42 -4.59 1.89 -9.06
N ASP A 43 -5.84 2.33 -9.27
CA ASP A 43 -6.20 3.21 -10.38
C ASP A 43 -5.93 4.68 -10.04
N VAL A 44 -5.19 5.35 -10.93
CA VAL A 44 -4.82 6.75 -10.79
C VAL A 44 -5.17 7.52 -12.05
N ILE A 45 -5.86 8.64 -11.88
CA ILE A 45 -6.12 9.60 -12.96
C ILE A 45 -5.30 10.86 -12.70
N LEU A 46 -4.49 11.25 -13.67
CA LEU A 46 -3.74 12.51 -13.69
C LEU A 46 -4.37 13.48 -14.69
N TYR A 47 -4.94 14.56 -14.18
CA TYR A 47 -5.33 15.72 -14.98
C TYR A 47 -4.15 16.68 -15.07
N GLU A 48 -3.70 16.96 -16.28
CA GLU A 48 -2.48 17.70 -16.55
C GLU A 48 -2.61 18.62 -17.77
N THR A 49 -1.57 19.40 -18.02
CA THR A 49 -1.34 20.10 -19.29
C THR A 49 0.05 19.75 -19.82
N SER A 50 0.20 19.79 -21.14
CA SER A 50 1.43 19.37 -21.83
C SER A 50 2.67 20.21 -21.44
N TRP A 51 2.49 21.48 -21.08
CA TRP A 51 3.57 22.43 -20.79
C TRP A 51 3.95 22.52 -19.30
N CYS A 52 3.19 21.89 -18.40
CA CYS A 52 3.39 22.07 -16.96
C CYS A 52 4.52 21.17 -16.41
N PRO A 53 5.61 21.73 -15.85
CA PRO A 53 6.73 20.92 -15.34
C PRO A 53 6.37 20.07 -14.13
N TYR A 54 5.43 20.53 -13.29
CA TYR A 54 4.96 19.77 -12.13
C TYR A 54 4.09 18.57 -12.53
N CYS A 55 3.37 18.67 -13.66
CA CYS A 55 2.66 17.52 -14.22
C CYS A 55 3.63 16.44 -14.67
N THR A 56 4.75 16.84 -15.30
CA THR A 56 5.79 15.89 -15.68
C THR A 56 6.40 15.16 -14.48
N LYS A 57 6.72 15.88 -13.40
CA LYS A 57 7.19 15.25 -12.15
C LYS A 57 6.17 14.29 -11.55
N ALA A 58 4.88 14.66 -11.55
CA ALA A 58 3.82 13.80 -11.02
C ALA A 58 3.69 12.51 -11.83
N ARG A 59 3.74 12.63 -13.15
CA ARG A 59 3.65 11.51 -14.08
C ARG A 59 4.82 10.54 -13.93
N GLU A 60 6.05 11.04 -13.94
CA GLU A 60 7.26 10.23 -13.77
C GLU A 60 7.20 9.46 -12.45
N LEU A 61 6.85 10.13 -11.36
CA LEU A 61 6.68 9.49 -10.06
C LEU A 61 5.65 8.36 -10.08
N LEU A 62 4.48 8.59 -10.68
CA LEU A 62 3.41 7.58 -10.76
C LEU A 62 3.80 6.41 -11.67
N GLN A 63 4.53 6.68 -12.77
CA GLN A 63 5.07 5.66 -13.66
C GLN A 63 6.12 4.79 -12.96
N ASP A 64 7.04 5.41 -12.21
CA ASP A 64 8.06 4.70 -11.43
C ASP A 64 7.44 3.81 -10.35
N MET A 65 6.29 4.20 -9.80
CA MET A 65 5.54 3.38 -8.85
C MET A 65 4.82 2.21 -9.51
N GLY A 66 4.62 2.22 -10.83
CA GLY A 66 3.95 1.15 -11.56
C GLY A 66 2.45 1.03 -11.27
N VAL A 67 1.78 2.16 -11.02
CA VAL A 67 0.32 2.20 -10.84
C VAL A 67 -0.43 2.14 -12.17
N SER A 68 -1.73 1.85 -12.14
CA SER A 68 -2.62 1.94 -13.30
C SER A 68 -2.92 3.43 -13.59
N LEU A 69 -2.09 4.07 -14.42
CA LEU A 69 -2.12 5.51 -14.67
C LEU A 69 -2.86 5.86 -15.97
N VAL A 70 -3.93 6.66 -15.84
CA VAL A 70 -4.61 7.34 -16.95
C VAL A 70 -4.31 8.83 -16.90
N ARG A 71 -4.07 9.44 -18.07
CA ARG A 71 -3.70 10.85 -18.20
C ARG A 71 -4.69 11.58 -19.08
N TYR A 72 -5.12 12.77 -18.66
CA TYR A 72 -5.97 13.64 -19.45
C TYR A 72 -5.36 15.04 -19.56
N ASP A 73 -5.20 15.51 -20.80
CA ASP A 73 -4.83 16.89 -21.07
C ASP A 73 -6.09 17.76 -21.05
N ILE A 74 -6.26 18.52 -19.98
CA ILE A 74 -7.48 19.33 -19.76
C ILE A 74 -7.60 20.53 -20.70
N GLU A 75 -6.54 20.88 -21.44
CA GLU A 75 -6.60 21.91 -22.48
C GLU A 75 -7.17 21.36 -23.80
N LYS A 76 -7.11 20.04 -23.99
CA LYS A 76 -7.60 19.37 -25.22
C LYS A 76 -8.95 18.71 -25.02
N ASP A 77 -9.33 18.44 -23.77
CA ASP A 77 -10.59 17.79 -23.42
C ASP A 77 -11.34 18.62 -22.37
N GLU A 78 -12.30 19.42 -22.84
CA GLU A 78 -13.16 20.25 -21.99
C GLU A 78 -14.03 19.42 -21.04
N GLY A 79 -14.42 18.21 -21.45
CA GLY A 79 -15.18 17.28 -20.60
C GLY A 79 -14.35 16.82 -19.40
N LYS A 80 -13.08 16.47 -19.63
CA LYS A 80 -12.15 16.11 -18.56
C LYS A 80 -11.76 17.28 -17.69
N ARG A 81 -11.71 18.50 -18.25
CA ARG A 81 -11.58 19.73 -17.46
C ARG A 81 -12.75 19.93 -16.50
N ALA A 82 -13.98 19.71 -16.97
CA ALA A 82 -15.17 19.81 -16.13
C ALA A 82 -15.19 18.72 -15.03
N GLU A 83 -14.82 17.49 -15.37
CA GLU A 83 -14.66 16.38 -14.41
C GLU A 83 -13.62 16.72 -13.32
N MET A 84 -12.46 17.24 -13.72
CA MET A 84 -11.41 17.70 -12.81
C MET A 84 -11.92 18.79 -11.85
N LEU A 85 -12.65 19.79 -12.38
CA LEU A 85 -13.21 20.86 -11.56
C LEU A 85 -14.21 20.32 -10.53
N ALA A 86 -15.09 19.40 -10.93
CA ALA A 86 -16.04 18.77 -10.04
C ALA A 86 -15.35 18.00 -8.90
N LYS A 87 -14.35 17.16 -9.24
CA LYS A 87 -13.61 16.35 -8.26
C LYS A 87 -12.74 17.17 -7.31
N SER A 88 -12.12 18.24 -7.80
CA SER A 88 -11.16 19.06 -7.03
C SER A 88 -11.80 20.15 -6.17
N GLY A 89 -13.13 20.29 -6.20
CA GLY A 89 -13.85 21.38 -5.53
C GLY A 89 -13.65 22.73 -6.22
N GLY A 90 -13.58 22.74 -7.56
CA GLY A 90 -13.41 23.94 -8.38
C GLY A 90 -11.97 24.40 -8.56
N SER A 91 -10.98 23.56 -8.24
CA SER A 91 -9.58 23.93 -8.42
C SER A 91 -9.21 24.04 -9.89
N ARG A 92 -8.62 25.18 -10.27
CA ARG A 92 -8.16 25.45 -11.64
C ARG A 92 -6.69 25.06 -11.86
N GLY A 93 -5.95 24.75 -10.80
CA GLY A 93 -4.53 24.45 -10.87
C GLY A 93 -4.27 23.01 -11.26
N VAL A 94 -3.24 22.79 -12.07
CA VAL A 94 -2.71 21.45 -12.41
C VAL A 94 -1.34 21.24 -11.76
N PRO A 95 -0.93 19.98 -11.45
CA PRO A 95 -1.70 18.74 -11.65
C PRO A 95 -2.84 18.56 -10.64
N VAL A 96 -3.89 17.86 -11.04
CA VAL A 96 -4.88 17.25 -10.12
C VAL A 96 -4.78 15.76 -10.28
N ILE A 97 -4.68 15.04 -9.17
CA ILE A 97 -4.46 13.59 -9.14
C ILE A 97 -5.58 12.95 -8.35
N ASP A 98 -6.27 11.99 -8.95
CA ASP A 98 -7.30 11.18 -8.32
C ASP A 98 -6.75 9.76 -8.11
N VAL A 99 -6.56 9.37 -6.85
CA VAL A 99 -6.09 8.04 -6.44
C VAL A 99 -7.26 7.31 -5.79
N GLU A 100 -8.08 6.63 -6.62
CA GLU A 100 -9.29 5.92 -6.21
C GLU A 100 -10.17 6.73 -5.23
N GLY A 101 -10.45 7.99 -5.56
CA GLY A 101 -11.27 8.91 -4.76
C GLY A 101 -10.48 9.79 -3.79
N ILE A 102 -9.16 9.59 -3.63
CA ILE A 102 -8.31 10.54 -2.91
C ILE A 102 -7.85 11.61 -3.89
N ILE A 103 -8.41 12.82 -3.77
CA ILE A 103 -8.09 13.94 -4.65
C ILE A 103 -6.94 14.77 -4.09
N LEU A 104 -5.84 14.83 -4.84
CA LEU A 104 -4.68 15.66 -4.56
C LEU A 104 -4.63 16.83 -5.54
N ARG A 105 -4.34 18.02 -5.03
CA ARG A 105 -4.21 19.25 -5.81
C ARG A 105 -2.75 19.71 -5.78
N GLY A 106 -2.18 19.93 -6.95
CA GLY A 106 -0.76 20.25 -7.11
C GLY A 106 0.15 19.02 -6.97
N TYR A 107 1.45 19.25 -7.12
CA TYR A 107 2.46 18.21 -6.97
C TYR A 107 3.02 18.18 -5.55
N SER A 108 2.97 17.02 -4.92
CA SER A 108 3.71 16.70 -3.70
C SER A 108 4.04 15.20 -3.72
N ALA A 109 5.33 14.88 -3.79
CA ALA A 109 5.77 13.48 -3.89
C ALA A 109 5.30 12.65 -2.70
N ASP A 110 5.40 13.20 -1.49
CA ASP A 110 5.01 12.51 -0.26
C ASP A 110 3.50 12.29 -0.18
N ALA A 111 2.71 13.29 -0.60
CA ALA A 111 1.25 13.17 -0.63
C ALA A 111 0.80 12.10 -1.64
N ILE A 112 1.43 12.07 -2.82
CA ILE A 112 1.16 11.08 -3.87
C ILE A 112 1.49 9.67 -3.37
N ARG A 113 2.71 9.46 -2.84
CA ARG A 113 3.12 8.16 -2.29
C ARG A 113 2.18 7.71 -1.18
N SER A 114 1.87 8.61 -0.25
CA SER A 114 0.99 8.31 0.88
C SER A 114 -0.44 7.96 0.44
N ALA A 115 -0.97 8.63 -0.59
CA ALA A 115 -2.29 8.33 -1.14
C ALA A 115 -2.32 6.93 -1.77
N VAL A 116 -1.33 6.58 -2.59
CA VAL A 116 -1.22 5.25 -3.20
C VAL A 116 -1.03 4.18 -2.13
N GLU A 117 -0.13 4.38 -1.17
CA GLU A 117 0.10 3.43 -0.08
C GLU A 117 -1.15 3.22 0.79
N ARG A 118 -1.97 4.26 0.97
CA ARG A 118 -3.25 4.14 1.67
C ARG A 118 -4.22 3.25 0.90
N GLN A 119 -4.30 3.38 -0.42
CA GLN A 119 -5.18 2.52 -1.21
C GLN A 119 -4.65 1.08 -1.32
N ARG A 120 -3.33 0.88 -1.33
CA ARG A 120 -2.74 -0.46 -1.32
C ARG A 120 -3.03 -1.25 -0.06
N ARG A 121 -3.37 -0.58 1.05
CA ARG A 121 -3.61 -1.21 2.36
C ARG A 121 -5.09 -1.41 2.69
N LYS A 122 -5.99 -1.00 1.80
CA LYS A 122 -7.41 -1.35 1.89
C LYS A 122 -7.66 -2.72 1.29
#